data_AF-H2YR35-F1
#
_entry.id   AF-H2YR35-F1
#
_cell.length_a   1.000
_cell.length_b   1.000
_cell.length_c   1.000
_cell.angle_alpha   90.00
_cell.angle_beta   90.00
_cell.angle_gamma   90.00
#
_symmetry.space_group_name_H-M   'P 1'
#
loop_
_entity.id
_entity.type
_entity.pdbx_description
1 polymer ?
#
loop_
_entity_poly.entity_id
_entity_poly.type
_entity_poly.pdbx_seq_one_letter_code
_entity_poly.pdbx_strand_id
1 'polypeptide(L)'
;RPIQMRLYSLSKRQFVLVFLLFVIAFLLSVFAGFAGPSIITTTHVNSSQLNEQPSSICYIDLTFLQTGPFKFFSPVLSTFNQQIWLLANLRIKNPTGSTFGQPFQLMVTMFAIGEDGAGGAGLSVHKHDRTLSCHGQGICDPIVVLHLGYLEYTKIRVSVSLNGLQNISYPVDDVQFEFKAYNPIFTQVEIWFRFAFLVATFIVTCIFAHTLRKYHMQNWTIEQKWMSLLLPLLLLYNGKFPLLE
;
A
#
# COMPACT_ATOMS: atom_id res chain seq x y z
N ARG A 1 35.06 0.11 -38.15
CA ARG A 1 33.69 0.47 -38.60
C ARG A 1 32.72 0.08 -37.50
N PRO A 2 31.76 0.94 -37.12
CA PRO A 2 30.79 0.62 -36.08
C PRO A 2 29.92 -0.57 -36.49
N ILE A 3 29.51 -1.38 -35.53
CA ILE A 3 28.70 -2.58 -35.74
C ILE A 3 27.31 -2.15 -36.22
N GLN A 4 26.88 -2.65 -37.38
CA GLN A 4 25.51 -2.41 -37.85
C GLN A 4 24.50 -3.12 -36.95
N MET A 5 23.52 -2.36 -36.45
CA MET A 5 22.43 -2.93 -35.65
C MET A 5 21.53 -3.81 -36.51
N ARG A 6 21.00 -4.89 -35.91
CA ARG A 6 20.08 -5.80 -36.60
C ARG A 6 18.84 -5.09 -37.13
N LEU A 7 18.39 -4.00 -36.48
CA LEU A 7 17.25 -3.20 -36.91
C LEU A 7 17.40 -2.68 -38.36
N TYR A 8 18.61 -2.30 -38.77
CA TYR A 8 18.90 -1.81 -40.13
C TYR A 8 18.99 -2.91 -41.18
N SER A 9 19.09 -4.18 -40.74
CA SER A 9 19.11 -5.36 -41.62
C SER A 9 17.75 -6.07 -41.72
N LEU A 10 16.74 -5.61 -40.98
CA LEU A 10 15.41 -6.22 -41.01
C LEU A 10 14.68 -5.87 -42.31
N SER A 11 14.03 -6.88 -42.88
CA SER A 11 13.05 -6.66 -43.96
C SER A 11 11.82 -5.91 -43.42
N LYS A 12 11.11 -5.19 -44.31
CA LYS A 12 9.85 -4.50 -43.97
C LYS A 12 8.83 -5.42 -43.28
N ARG A 13 8.75 -6.69 -43.72
CA ARG A 13 7.85 -7.70 -43.13
C ARG A 13 8.25 -8.06 -41.69
N GLN A 14 9.54 -8.24 -41.43
CA GLN A 14 10.04 -8.54 -40.09
C GLN A 14 9.84 -7.36 -39.14
N PHE A 15 10.06 -6.13 -39.61
CA PHE A 15 9.83 -4.93 -38.81
C PHE A 15 8.36 -4.81 -38.38
N VAL A 16 7.42 -4.99 -39.32
CA VAL A 16 5.98 -4.96 -39.03
C VAL A 16 5.59 -6.06 -38.04
N LEU A 17 6.15 -7.27 -38.17
CA LEU A 17 5.88 -8.37 -37.24
C LEU A 17 6.34 -8.05 -35.82
N VAL A 18 7.56 -7.55 -35.64
CA VAL A 18 8.09 -7.16 -34.32
C VAL A 18 7.25 -6.06 -33.69
N PHE A 19 6.84 -5.06 -34.48
CA PHE A 19 5.99 -3.98 -34.00
C PHE A 19 4.60 -4.49 -33.57
N LEU A 20 3.99 -5.37 -34.36
CA LEU A 20 2.70 -5.98 -34.04
C LEU A 20 2.79 -6.83 -32.76
N LEU A 21 3.85 -7.61 -32.60
CA LEU A 21 4.09 -8.39 -31.38
C LEU A 21 4.24 -7.48 -30.15
N PHE A 22 4.95 -6.36 -30.29
CA PHE A 22 5.06 -5.36 -29.22
C PHE A 22 3.69 -4.79 -28.84
N VAL A 23 2.87 -4.41 -29.82
CA VAL A 23 1.51 -3.89 -29.56
C VAL A 23 0.63 -4.94 -28.87
N ILE A 24 0.69 -6.20 -29.31
CA ILE A 24 -0.05 -7.29 -28.65
C ILE A 24 0.41 -7.45 -27.20
N ALA A 25 1.72 -7.53 -26.95
CA ALA A 25 2.26 -7.66 -25.60
C ALA A 25 1.87 -6.48 -24.70
N PHE A 26 1.92 -5.25 -25.24
CA PHE A 26 1.49 -4.05 -24.54
C PHE A 26 0.00 -4.12 -24.18
N LEU A 27 -0.88 -4.44 -25.14
CA LEU A 27 -2.31 -4.57 -24.87
C LEU A 27 -2.60 -5.66 -23.84
N LEU A 28 -1.95 -6.82 -23.93
CA LEU A 28 -2.07 -7.90 -22.94
C LEU A 28 -1.68 -7.41 -21.54
N SER A 29 -0.60 -6.63 -21.41
CA SER A 29 -0.19 -6.07 -20.11
C SER A 29 -1.22 -5.09 -19.53
N VAL A 30 -1.83 -4.26 -20.39
CA VAL A 30 -2.87 -3.31 -19.99
C VAL A 30 -4.14 -4.06 -19.56
N PHE A 31 -4.58 -5.06 -20.34
CA PHE A 31 -5.74 -5.88 -20.00
C PHE A 31 -5.54 -6.67 -18.71
N ALA A 32 -4.33 -7.21 -18.47
CA ALA A 32 -4.00 -7.87 -17.21
C ALA A 32 -4.13 -6.92 -16.00
N GLY A 33 -3.75 -5.65 -16.17
CA GLY A 33 -3.94 -4.62 -15.14
C GLY A 33 -5.42 -4.31 -14.86
N PHE A 34 -6.25 -4.23 -15.90
CA PHE A 34 -7.70 -3.97 -15.77
C PHE A 34 -8.47 -5.15 -15.16
N ALA A 35 -8.13 -6.38 -15.55
CA ALA A 35 -8.78 -7.60 -15.06
C ALA A 35 -8.22 -8.10 -13.72
N GLY A 36 -7.19 -7.43 -13.19
CA GLY A 36 -6.52 -7.82 -11.96
C GLY A 36 -7.38 -7.62 -10.70
N PRO A 37 -7.00 -8.24 -9.58
CA PRO A 37 -7.63 -8.01 -8.28
C PRO A 37 -7.42 -6.56 -7.82
N SER A 38 -8.26 -6.09 -6.90
CA SER A 38 -8.10 -4.75 -6.30
C SER A 38 -6.77 -4.63 -5.56
N ILE A 39 -6.12 -3.47 -5.67
CA ILE A 39 -4.83 -3.22 -5.01
C ILE A 39 -4.99 -3.18 -3.49
N ILE A 40 -6.05 -2.53 -3.00
CA ILE A 40 -6.30 -2.31 -1.58
C ILE A 40 -7.57 -3.03 -1.16
N THR A 41 -7.50 -3.71 -0.02
CA THR A 41 -8.66 -4.24 0.69
C THR A 41 -8.97 -3.31 1.86
N THR A 42 -10.22 -2.88 1.96
CA THR A 42 -10.71 -2.05 3.08
C THR A 42 -11.69 -2.86 3.92
N THR A 43 -11.46 -2.91 5.23
CA THR A 43 -12.38 -3.53 6.18
C THR A 43 -12.84 -2.47 7.18
N HIS A 44 -14.15 -2.22 7.20
CA HIS A 44 -14.75 -1.27 8.13
C HIS A 44 -14.98 -1.93 9.48
N VAL A 45 -14.67 -1.21 10.55
CA VAL A 45 -14.96 -1.60 11.93
C VAL A 45 -16.01 -0.63 12.45
N ASN A 46 -17.22 -1.13 12.63
CA ASN A 46 -18.32 -0.31 13.14
C ASN A 46 -18.24 -0.20 14.67
N SER A 47 -18.65 0.96 15.19
CA SER A 47 -18.69 1.31 16.61
C SER A 47 -19.46 0.30 17.48
N SER A 48 -20.37 -0.49 16.89
CA SER A 48 -21.12 -1.55 17.56
C SER A 48 -20.31 -2.84 17.85
N GLN A 49 -19.11 -2.98 17.30
CA GLN A 49 -18.21 -4.13 17.53
C GLN A 49 -17.06 -3.81 18.50
N LEU A 50 -17.09 -2.63 19.13
CA LEU A 50 -16.15 -2.23 20.18
C LEU A 50 -16.40 -3.12 21.41
N ASN A 51 -15.59 -4.17 21.51
CA ASN A 51 -15.73 -5.21 22.51
C ASN A 51 -15.20 -4.70 23.87
N GLU A 52 -16.01 -3.87 24.53
CA GLU A 52 -16.02 -3.53 25.95
C GLU A 52 -17.09 -2.45 26.16
N GLN A 53 -18.36 -2.79 25.88
CA GLN A 53 -19.46 -2.08 26.53
C GLN A 53 -19.41 -2.52 28.00
N PRO A 54 -19.21 -1.62 28.98
CA PRO A 54 -19.55 -1.94 30.35
C PRO A 54 -21.02 -2.35 30.34
N SER A 55 -21.29 -3.55 30.82
CA SER A 55 -22.60 -4.19 30.87
C SER A 55 -23.52 -3.44 31.85
N SER A 56 -23.97 -2.26 31.44
CA SER A 56 -25.17 -1.57 31.89
C SER A 56 -25.22 -0.22 31.19
N ILE A 57 -26.40 0.09 30.61
CA ILE A 57 -26.85 1.37 30.05
C ILE A 57 -26.92 1.39 28.50
N CYS A 58 -28.17 1.33 28.03
CA CYS A 58 -28.63 1.50 26.66
C CYS A 58 -28.67 3.00 26.27
N TYR A 59 -27.53 3.69 26.40
CA TYR A 59 -27.31 5.01 25.81
C TYR A 59 -25.82 5.09 25.44
N ILE A 60 -25.53 5.35 24.16
CA ILE A 60 -24.17 5.68 23.73
C ILE A 60 -23.88 7.05 24.35
N ASP A 61 -23.07 7.07 25.42
CA ASP A 61 -22.64 8.32 26.03
C ASP A 61 -21.81 9.09 24.99
N LEU A 62 -22.24 10.31 24.64
CA LEU A 62 -21.57 11.19 23.68
C LEU A 62 -20.10 11.43 24.07
N THR A 63 -19.78 11.33 25.36
CA THR A 63 -18.41 11.47 25.87
C THR A 63 -17.51 10.29 25.49
N PHE A 64 -18.06 9.07 25.34
CA PHE A 64 -17.32 7.88 24.89
C PHE A 64 -16.95 7.99 23.41
N LEU A 65 -17.85 8.49 22.57
CA LEU A 65 -17.57 8.75 21.15
C LEU A 65 -16.50 9.84 20.96
N GLN A 66 -16.42 10.78 21.89
CA GLN A 66 -15.46 11.88 21.84
C GLN A 66 -14.07 11.51 22.38
N THR A 67 -13.97 10.56 23.32
CA THR A 67 -12.72 10.28 24.06
C THR A 67 -12.13 8.88 23.84
N GLY A 68 -12.97 7.89 23.52
CA GLY A 68 -12.60 6.48 23.57
C GLY A 68 -12.51 5.96 25.02
N PRO A 69 -11.80 4.84 25.29
CA PRO A 69 -10.90 4.13 24.39
C PRO A 69 -11.63 3.21 23.39
N PHE A 70 -11.25 3.29 22.12
CA PHE A 70 -11.73 2.41 21.06
C PHE A 70 -10.77 1.23 20.90
N LYS A 71 -11.21 0.03 21.30
CA LYS A 71 -10.43 -1.19 21.17
C LYS A 71 -10.94 -2.04 20.03
N PHE A 72 -10.06 -2.44 19.12
CA PHE A 72 -10.41 -3.31 18.02
C PHE A 72 -9.24 -4.20 17.61
N PHE A 73 -9.58 -5.28 16.91
CA PHE A 73 -8.63 -6.21 16.33
C PHE A 73 -8.52 -5.95 14.83
N SER A 74 -7.29 -6.06 14.31
CA SER A 74 -7.08 -6.09 12.87
C SER A 74 -7.73 -7.36 12.29
N PRO A 75 -8.03 -7.34 10.98
CA PRO A 75 -8.17 -8.56 10.19
C PRO A 75 -6.94 -9.46 10.34
N VAL A 76 -7.07 -10.72 9.91
CA VAL A 76 -5.91 -11.61 9.80
C VAL A 76 -4.97 -11.05 8.73
N LEU A 77 -3.71 -10.87 9.10
CA LEU A 77 -2.66 -10.31 8.26
C LEU A 77 -1.66 -11.39 7.88
N SER A 78 -0.98 -11.15 6.77
CA SER A 78 0.13 -11.95 6.26
C SER A 78 1.19 -11.01 5.69
N THR A 79 2.40 -11.52 5.44
CA THR A 79 3.47 -10.77 4.77
C THR A 79 3.03 -10.26 3.38
N PHE A 80 2.08 -10.93 2.71
CA PHE A 80 1.52 -10.49 1.43
C PHE A 80 0.66 -9.23 1.52
N ASN A 81 0.21 -8.83 2.71
CA ASN A 81 -0.48 -7.56 2.90
C ASN A 81 0.48 -6.36 2.85
N GLN A 82 1.80 -6.59 2.93
CA GLN A 82 2.91 -5.63 2.90
C GLN A 82 2.86 -4.55 3.99
N GLN A 83 1.81 -3.72 3.99
CA GLN A 83 1.57 -2.62 4.90
C GLN A 83 0.08 -2.52 5.28
N ILE A 84 -0.18 -1.94 6.44
CA ILE A 84 -1.54 -1.68 6.94
C ILE A 84 -1.67 -0.24 7.44
N TRP A 85 -2.83 0.34 7.16
CA TRP A 85 -3.27 1.62 7.69
C TRP A 85 -4.54 1.45 8.49
N LEU A 86 -4.63 2.18 9.57
CA LEU A 86 -5.85 2.37 10.34
C LEU A 86 -6.25 3.83 10.23
N LEU A 87 -7.43 4.08 9.68
CA LEU A 87 -7.98 5.41 9.50
C LEU A 87 -9.20 5.59 10.39
N ALA A 88 -9.34 6.79 10.94
CA ALA A 88 -10.54 7.21 11.66
C ALA A 88 -11.25 8.31 10.84
N ASN A 89 -12.51 8.05 10.51
CA ASN A 89 -13.39 8.96 9.79
C ASN A 89 -14.43 9.49 10.77
N LEU A 90 -14.33 10.77 11.12
CA LEU A 90 -15.26 11.42 12.05
C LEU A 90 -16.33 12.19 11.29
N ARG A 91 -17.55 12.13 11.80
CA ARG A 91 -18.68 12.93 11.34
C ARG A 91 -19.16 13.83 12.46
N ILE A 92 -19.48 15.07 12.12
CA ILE A 92 -19.92 16.09 13.06
C ILE A 92 -21.41 16.39 12.84
N LYS A 93 -22.14 16.56 13.95
CA LYS A 93 -23.56 16.89 13.93
C LYS A 93 -23.77 18.40 13.73
N ASN A 94 -24.64 18.77 12.79
CA ASN A 94 -25.07 20.15 12.51
C ASN A 94 -23.93 21.15 12.19
N PRO A 95 -23.19 20.96 11.08
CA PRO A 95 -22.17 21.92 10.65
C PRO A 95 -22.80 23.26 10.24
N THR A 96 -22.27 24.38 10.73
CA THR A 96 -22.75 25.74 10.34
C THR A 96 -22.12 26.24 9.03
N GLY A 97 -21.65 25.34 8.17
CA GLY A 97 -21.09 25.67 6.86
C GLY A 97 -19.66 26.23 6.83
N SER A 98 -19.05 26.59 7.98
CA SER A 98 -17.66 27.04 8.05
C SER A 98 -16.68 25.87 8.25
N THR A 99 -15.49 25.96 7.67
CA THR A 99 -14.39 25.03 7.97
C THR A 99 -13.98 25.14 9.44
N PHE A 100 -13.96 24.01 10.15
CA PHE A 100 -13.64 23.93 11.58
C PHE A 100 -12.34 23.15 11.78
N GLY A 101 -11.42 23.72 12.56
CA GLY A 101 -10.13 23.14 12.90
C GLY A 101 -9.95 23.05 14.40
N GLN A 102 -9.80 21.85 14.97
CA GLN A 102 -9.59 21.66 16.40
C GLN A 102 -8.34 20.80 16.67
N PRO A 103 -7.37 21.29 17.46
CA PRO A 103 -6.26 20.45 17.91
C PRO A 103 -6.75 19.43 18.95
N PHE A 104 -6.26 18.20 18.85
CA PHE A 104 -6.53 17.13 19.80
C PHE A 104 -5.30 16.23 19.91
N GLN A 105 -5.22 15.48 21.00
CA GLN A 105 -4.13 14.54 21.24
C GLN A 105 -4.61 13.12 20.97
N LEU A 106 -3.99 12.48 19.97
CA LEU A 106 -4.22 11.09 19.59
C LEU A 106 -3.27 10.20 20.41
N MET A 107 -3.83 9.28 21.19
CA MET A 107 -3.08 8.24 21.88
C MET A 107 -3.41 6.87 21.28
N VAL A 108 -2.38 6.16 20.82
CA VAL A 108 -2.51 4.85 20.19
C VAL A 108 -1.67 3.85 20.96
N THR A 109 -2.30 2.78 21.43
CA THR A 109 -1.61 1.64 22.01
C THR A 109 -1.81 0.42 21.12
N MET A 110 -0.70 -0.21 20.74
CA MET A 110 -0.69 -1.36 19.85
C MET A 110 -0.11 -2.55 20.59
N PHE A 111 -0.73 -3.72 20.42
CA PHE A 111 -0.23 -5.02 20.86
C PHE A 111 -0.21 -5.98 19.68
N ALA A 112 0.96 -6.54 19.41
CA ALA A 112 1.14 -7.58 18.41
C ALA A 112 0.73 -8.95 18.95
N ILE A 113 0.20 -9.81 18.08
CA ILE A 113 -0.10 -11.21 18.41
C ILE A 113 0.59 -12.06 17.34
N GLY A 114 1.55 -12.89 17.78
CA GLY A 114 2.29 -13.80 16.92
C GLY A 114 1.48 -15.05 16.55
N GLU A 115 2.05 -15.90 15.69
CA GLU A 115 1.42 -17.13 15.18
C GLU A 115 1.03 -18.13 16.29
N ASP A 116 1.79 -18.19 17.38
CA ASP A 116 1.58 -19.14 18.47
C ASP A 116 0.37 -18.79 19.37
N GLY A 117 -0.32 -17.68 19.12
CA GLY A 117 -1.43 -17.18 19.95
C GLY A 117 -1.01 -16.74 21.36
N ALA A 118 0.22 -17.05 21.78
CA ALA A 118 0.88 -16.45 22.93
C ALA A 118 0.99 -14.94 22.67
N GLY A 119 0.36 -14.14 23.54
CA GLY A 119 0.34 -12.67 23.42
C GLY A 119 1.75 -12.13 23.24
N GLY A 120 2.06 -11.68 22.03
CA GLY A 120 3.40 -11.40 21.58
C GLY A 120 3.87 -10.00 21.97
N ALA A 121 5.05 -9.98 22.58
CA ALA A 121 5.94 -8.84 22.84
C ALA A 121 5.74 -7.62 21.94
N GLY A 122 5.42 -6.47 22.53
CA GLY A 122 5.46 -5.17 21.86
C GLY A 122 4.24 -4.31 22.17
N LEU A 123 4.20 -3.74 23.37
CA LEU A 123 3.34 -2.59 23.63
C LEU A 123 4.05 -1.37 23.02
N SER A 124 3.55 -0.89 21.89
CA SER A 124 3.96 0.43 21.39
C SER A 124 2.90 1.46 21.76
N VAL A 125 3.30 2.49 22.49
CA VAL A 125 2.44 3.62 22.85
C VAL A 125 2.93 4.84 22.10
N HIS A 126 2.08 5.35 21.21
CA HIS A 126 2.36 6.57 20.47
C HIS A 126 1.38 7.67 20.90
N LYS A 127 1.92 8.87 21.10
CA LYS A 127 1.16 10.09 21.36
C LYS A 127 1.47 11.07 20.23
N HIS A 128 0.42 11.55 19.56
CA HIS A 128 0.54 12.47 18.45
C HIS A 128 -0.42 13.63 18.63
N ASP A 129 0.06 14.85 18.50
CA ASP A 129 -0.80 16.01 18.42
C ASP A 129 -1.28 16.13 16.96
N ARG A 130 -2.60 16.17 16.79
CA ARG A 130 -3.27 16.19 15.49
C ARG A 130 -4.28 17.33 15.47
N THR A 131 -4.64 17.78 14.28
CA THR A 131 -5.71 18.78 14.11
C THR A 131 -6.83 18.12 13.31
N LEU A 132 -8.02 18.12 13.88
CA LEU A 132 -9.24 17.69 13.21
C LEU A 132 -9.67 18.82 12.28
N SER A 133 -9.69 18.54 10.97
CA SER A 133 -10.14 19.46 9.94
C SER A 133 -11.48 18.97 9.39
N CYS A 134 -12.52 19.79 9.49
CA CYS A 134 -13.86 19.45 9.00
C CYS A 134 -14.39 20.50 8.05
N HIS A 135 -15.00 20.01 6.97
CA HIS A 135 -15.57 20.85 5.92
C HIS A 135 -17.04 21.13 6.21
N GLY A 136 -17.61 22.16 5.57
CA GLY A 136 -18.97 22.66 5.83
C GLY A 136 -20.12 21.64 5.63
N GLN A 137 -19.84 20.45 5.11
CA GLN A 137 -20.77 19.33 4.98
C GLN A 137 -20.80 18.38 6.19
N GLY A 138 -20.03 18.66 7.26
CA GLY A 138 -20.00 17.83 8.48
C GLY A 138 -19.14 16.57 8.36
N ILE A 139 -18.39 16.46 7.26
CA ILE A 139 -17.42 15.39 7.01
C ILE A 139 -16.02 15.94 7.32
N CYS A 140 -15.28 15.22 8.16
CA CYS A 140 -13.91 15.55 8.51
C CYS A 140 -12.90 14.79 7.66
N ASP A 141 -11.71 15.36 7.52
CA ASP A 141 -10.60 14.71 6.83
C ASP A 141 -10.19 13.44 7.59
N PRO A 142 -9.88 12.34 6.87
CA PRO A 142 -9.53 11.06 7.48
C PRO A 142 -8.25 11.19 8.29
N ILE A 143 -8.28 10.75 9.55
CA ILE A 143 -7.11 10.76 10.42
C ILE A 143 -6.40 9.42 10.30
N VAL A 144 -5.12 9.44 9.93
CA VAL A 144 -4.26 8.25 9.97
C VAL A 144 -3.86 7.99 11.42
N VAL A 145 -4.44 6.97 12.02
CA VAL A 145 -4.22 6.58 13.42
C VAL A 145 -2.93 5.78 13.54
N LEU A 146 -2.77 4.78 12.68
CA LEU A 146 -1.63 3.86 12.69
C LEU A 146 -1.26 3.53 11.25
N HIS A 147 0.04 3.42 11.01
CA HIS A 147 0.60 2.94 9.77
C HIS A 147 1.78 2.01 10.09
N LEU A 148 1.70 0.76 9.67
CA LEU A 148 2.85 -0.15 9.68
C LEU A 148 3.27 -0.43 8.25
N GLY A 149 4.53 -0.08 7.93
CA GLY A 149 5.12 -0.32 6.62
C GLY A 149 5.63 -1.74 6.38
N TYR A 150 5.68 -2.56 7.43
CA TYR A 150 6.09 -3.96 7.37
C TYR A 150 5.26 -4.78 8.37
N LEU A 151 4.91 -6.01 7.99
CA LEU A 151 3.99 -6.87 8.74
C LEU A 151 4.65 -8.20 9.10
N GLU A 152 5.11 -8.31 10.35
CA GLU A 152 5.65 -9.55 10.95
C GLU A 152 4.60 -10.33 11.74
N TYR A 153 3.44 -9.73 11.99
CA TYR A 153 2.43 -10.26 12.90
C TYR A 153 1.15 -10.64 12.15
N THR A 154 0.50 -11.71 12.60
CA THR A 154 -0.74 -12.21 11.99
C THR A 154 -1.98 -11.49 12.48
N LYS A 155 -1.92 -10.90 13.68
CA LYS A 155 -3.02 -10.12 14.24
C LYS A 155 -2.50 -9.03 15.15
N ILE A 156 -3.17 -7.87 15.12
CA ILE A 156 -2.82 -6.70 15.91
C ILE A 156 -4.05 -6.28 16.70
N ARG A 157 -3.86 -5.97 17.98
CA ARG A 157 -4.86 -5.28 18.80
C ARG A 157 -4.46 -3.83 18.93
N VAL A 158 -5.36 -2.92 18.55
CA VAL A 158 -5.13 -1.48 18.64
C VAL A 158 -6.16 -0.89 19.58
N SER A 159 -5.72 0.02 20.45
CA SER A 159 -6.57 0.81 21.33
C SER A 159 -6.27 2.29 21.11
N VAL A 160 -7.31 3.04 20.75
CA VAL A 160 -7.21 4.45 20.35
C VAL A 160 -7.96 5.32 21.35
N SER A 161 -7.35 6.41 21.79
CA SER A 161 -8.02 7.43 22.60
C SER A 161 -7.79 8.81 21.98
N LEU A 162 -8.86 9.60 21.99
CA LEU A 162 -8.97 10.90 21.34
C LEU A 162 -9.15 11.97 22.42
N ASN A 163 -8.04 12.52 22.92
CA ASN A 163 -8.09 13.48 24.03
C ASN A 163 -8.22 14.92 23.52
N GLY A 164 -9.09 15.73 24.14
CA GLY A 164 -9.30 17.12 23.76
C GLY A 164 -10.47 17.37 22.79
N LEU A 165 -11.27 16.34 22.51
CA LEU A 165 -12.47 16.41 21.66
C LEU A 165 -13.78 16.52 22.46
N GLN A 166 -13.73 16.66 23.79
CA GLN A 166 -14.92 16.69 24.64
C GLN A 166 -15.72 18.01 24.58
N ASN A 167 -15.05 19.14 24.33
CA ASN A 167 -15.64 20.47 24.43
C ASN A 167 -15.64 21.22 23.09
N ILE A 168 -15.85 20.48 22.00
CA ILE A 168 -15.90 21.04 20.65
C ILE A 168 -17.25 21.72 20.37
N SER A 169 -17.23 22.77 19.55
CA SER A 169 -18.42 23.55 19.18
C SER A 169 -19.54 22.72 18.54
N TYR A 170 -19.18 21.60 17.91
CA TYR A 170 -20.12 20.69 17.27
C TYR A 170 -19.84 19.26 17.73
N PRO A 171 -20.78 18.57 18.39
CA PRO A 171 -20.53 17.23 18.89
C PRO A 171 -20.26 16.25 17.74
N VAL A 172 -19.33 15.30 17.99
CA VAL A 172 -19.09 14.16 17.11
C VAL A 172 -20.35 13.29 17.08
N ASP A 173 -20.86 13.03 15.88
CA ASP A 173 -22.06 12.21 15.65
C ASP A 173 -21.70 10.72 15.55
N ASP A 174 -20.64 10.41 14.80
CA ASP A 174 -20.14 9.06 14.60
C ASP A 174 -18.63 9.04 14.31
N VAL A 175 -17.99 7.95 14.70
CA VAL A 175 -16.57 7.67 14.45
C VAL A 175 -16.46 6.31 13.79
N GLN A 176 -16.13 6.29 12.50
CA GLN A 176 -15.95 5.05 11.76
C GLN A 176 -14.46 4.74 11.60
N PHE A 177 -14.04 3.53 11.97
CA PHE A 177 -12.68 3.07 11.78
C PHE A 177 -12.57 2.17 10.56
N GLU A 178 -11.50 2.33 9.79
CA GLU A 178 -11.22 1.54 8.58
C GLU A 178 -9.80 1.02 8.61
N PHE A 179 -9.65 -0.30 8.48
CA PHE A 179 -8.36 -0.88 8.14
C PHE A 179 -8.23 -0.96 6.63
N LYS A 180 -7.11 -0.46 6.11
CA LYS A 180 -6.69 -0.62 4.72
C LYS A 180 -5.41 -1.44 4.72
N ALA A 181 -5.29 -2.37 3.80
CA ALA A 181 -4.06 -3.13 3.56
C ALA A 181 -3.96 -3.50 2.08
N TYR A 182 -2.79 -3.86 1.58
CA TYR A 182 -2.74 -4.44 0.24
C TYR A 182 -3.46 -5.78 0.21
N ASN A 183 -4.12 -6.03 -0.92
CA ASN A 183 -4.79 -7.29 -1.17
C ASN A 183 -3.72 -8.38 -1.40
N PRO A 184 -3.72 -9.48 -0.61
CA PRO A 184 -2.69 -10.51 -0.74
C PRO A 184 -2.72 -11.19 -2.12
N ILE A 185 -3.90 -11.29 -2.75
CA ILE A 185 -4.05 -11.86 -4.09
C ILE A 185 -3.37 -10.95 -5.13
N PHE A 186 -3.54 -9.62 -4.99
CA PHE A 186 -2.85 -8.66 -5.85
C PHE A 186 -1.34 -8.76 -5.70
N THR A 187 -0.84 -8.75 -4.46
CA THR A 187 0.59 -8.88 -4.18
C THR A 187 1.16 -10.18 -4.76
N GLN A 188 0.45 -11.30 -4.63
CA GLN A 188 0.90 -12.57 -5.17
C GLN A 188 1.01 -12.53 -6.70
N VAL A 189 0.01 -11.99 -7.39
CA VAL A 189 0.03 -11.81 -8.84
C VAL A 189 1.16 -10.87 -9.27
N GLU A 190 1.34 -9.76 -8.57
CA GLU A 190 2.43 -8.81 -8.79
C GLU A 190 3.81 -9.48 -8.70
N ILE A 191 4.04 -10.29 -7.67
CA ILE A 191 5.30 -11.03 -7.49
C ILE A 191 5.55 -11.95 -8.69
N TRP A 192 4.55 -12.69 -9.16
CA TRP A 192 4.67 -13.55 -10.33
C TRP A 192 5.00 -12.78 -11.60
N PHE A 193 4.35 -11.64 -11.84
CA PHE A 193 4.66 -10.79 -12.99
C PHE A 193 6.08 -10.23 -12.92
N ARG A 194 6.50 -9.70 -11.77
CA ARG A 194 7.87 -9.20 -11.56
C ARG A 194 8.90 -10.31 -11.80
N PHE A 195 8.64 -11.51 -11.28
CA PHE A 195 9.52 -12.67 -11.50
C PHE A 195 9.61 -13.05 -12.97
N ALA A 196 8.49 -13.15 -13.68
CA ALA A 196 8.48 -13.47 -15.11
C ALA A 196 9.26 -12.44 -15.95
N PHE A 197 9.05 -11.14 -15.68
CA PHE A 197 9.79 -10.07 -16.35
C PHE A 197 11.28 -10.04 -15.99
N LEU A 198 11.65 -10.38 -14.75
CA LEU A 198 13.04 -10.51 -14.35
C LEU A 198 13.73 -11.63 -15.12
N VAL A 199 13.12 -12.82 -15.20
CA VAL A 199 13.67 -13.96 -15.96
C VAL A 199 13.78 -13.61 -17.45
N ALA A 200 12.75 -13.01 -18.04
CA ALA A 200 12.79 -12.57 -19.43
C ALA A 200 13.90 -11.54 -19.69
N THR A 201 14.04 -10.54 -18.81
CA THR A 201 15.10 -9.52 -18.90
C THR A 201 16.48 -10.15 -18.76
N PHE A 202 16.63 -11.15 -17.88
CA PHE A 202 17.89 -11.86 -17.68
C PHE A 202 18.29 -12.64 -18.92
N ILE A 203 17.35 -13.37 -19.53
CA ILE A 203 17.56 -14.09 -20.79
C ILE A 203 17.97 -13.11 -21.90
N VAL A 204 17.25 -12.01 -22.07
CA VAL A 204 17.57 -10.99 -23.10
C VAL A 204 18.95 -10.37 -22.85
N THR A 205 19.31 -10.09 -21.60
CA THR A 205 20.63 -9.57 -21.22
C THR A 205 21.73 -10.57 -21.58
N CYS A 206 21.55 -11.85 -21.26
CA CYS A 206 22.48 -12.93 -21.61
C CYS A 206 22.64 -13.08 -23.14
N ILE A 207 21.53 -13.07 -23.89
CA ILE A 207 21.55 -13.13 -25.36
C ILE A 207 22.28 -11.92 -25.94
N PHE A 208 22.00 -10.72 -25.42
CA PHE A 208 22.63 -9.48 -25.85
C PHE A 208 24.15 -9.50 -25.58
N ALA A 209 24.55 -9.86 -24.36
CA ALA A 209 25.95 -9.99 -23.98
C ALA A 209 26.68 -11.06 -24.81
N HIS A 210 26.05 -12.22 -25.02
CA HIS A 210 26.62 -13.29 -25.84
C HIS A 210 26.82 -12.85 -27.29
N THR A 211 25.83 -12.15 -27.88
CA THR A 211 25.90 -11.65 -29.25
C THR A 211 27.01 -10.62 -29.42
N LEU A 212 27.26 -9.78 -28.41
CA LEU A 212 28.27 -8.73 -28.44
C LEU A 212 29.67 -9.18 -27.99
N ARG A 213 29.81 -10.35 -27.37
CA ARG A 213 31.10 -10.89 -26.89
C ARG A 213 32.19 -10.91 -27.96
N LYS A 214 31.81 -11.11 -29.23
CA LYS A 214 32.76 -11.16 -30.35
C LYS A 214 33.37 -9.80 -30.71
N TYR A 215 32.82 -8.70 -30.21
CA TYR A 215 33.20 -7.35 -30.62
C TYR A 215 33.74 -6.50 -29.47
N HIS A 216 34.87 -5.83 -29.72
CA HIS A 216 35.47 -4.92 -28.74
C HIS A 216 34.56 -3.71 -28.44
N MET A 217 34.48 -3.31 -27.17
CA MET A 217 33.63 -2.24 -26.64
C MET A 217 33.81 -0.88 -27.35
N GLN A 218 34.99 -0.61 -27.88
CA GLN A 218 35.28 0.64 -28.62
C GLN A 218 34.51 0.74 -29.94
N ASN A 219 34.15 -0.38 -30.55
CA ASN A 219 33.44 -0.44 -31.83
C ASN A 219 31.91 -0.42 -31.68
N TRP A 220 31.42 -0.31 -30.44
CA TRP A 220 30.00 -0.30 -30.14
C TRP A 220 29.38 1.06 -30.47
N THR A 221 28.18 1.00 -31.01
CA THR A 221 27.32 2.18 -31.20
C THR A 221 26.88 2.76 -29.85
N ILE A 222 26.48 4.04 -29.82
CA ILE A 222 26.06 4.69 -28.57
C ILE A 222 24.85 3.99 -27.95
N GLU A 223 23.93 3.51 -28.78
CA GLU A 223 22.72 2.79 -28.40
C GLU A 223 23.04 1.43 -27.76
N GLN A 224 24.03 0.70 -28.30
CA GLN A 224 24.48 -0.57 -27.71
C GLN A 224 25.11 -0.39 -26.33
N LYS A 225 25.85 0.71 -26.12
CA LYS A 225 26.44 1.04 -24.82
C LYS A 225 25.36 1.33 -23.78
N TRP A 226 24.35 2.13 -24.14
CA TRP A 226 23.21 2.39 -23.25
C TRP A 226 22.41 1.14 -22.96
N MET A 227 22.14 0.28 -23.96
CA MET A 227 21.44 -0.99 -23.73
C MET A 227 22.23 -1.94 -22.81
N SER A 228 23.56 -1.95 -22.90
CA SER A 228 24.42 -2.72 -22.01
C SER A 228 24.40 -2.23 -20.56
N LEU A 229 24.02 -0.97 -20.32
CA LEU A 229 23.86 -0.39 -18.99
C LEU A 229 22.42 -0.55 -18.47
N LEU A 230 21.43 -0.25 -19.32
CA LEU A 230 20.01 -0.25 -18.97
C LEU A 230 19.47 -1.64 -18.65
N LEU A 231 19.90 -2.68 -19.38
CA LEU A 231 19.43 -4.05 -19.15
C LEU A 231 19.83 -4.60 -17.76
N PRO A 232 21.10 -4.52 -17.33
CA PRO A 232 21.48 -4.82 -15.95
C PRO A 232 20.78 -3.94 -14.91
N LEU A 233 20.60 -2.64 -15.19
CA LEU A 233 19.91 -1.75 -14.26
C LEU A 233 18.43 -2.15 -14.06
N LEU A 234 17.76 -2.59 -15.13
CA LEU A 234 16.39 -3.09 -15.09
C LEU A 234 16.30 -4.39 -14.27
N LEU A 235 17.32 -5.25 -14.32
CA LEU A 235 17.42 -6.43 -13.46
C LEU A 235 17.56 -6.04 -11.99
N LEU A 236 18.40 -5.06 -11.68
CA LEU A 236 18.58 -4.57 -10.30
C LEU A 236 17.30 -3.93 -9.75
N TYR A 237 16.56 -3.19 -10.59
CA TYR A 237 15.29 -2.59 -10.21
C TYR A 237 14.23 -3.65 -9.84
N ASN A 238 14.09 -4.69 -10.68
CA ASN A 238 13.14 -5.78 -10.42
C ASN A 238 13.63 -6.78 -9.35
N GLY A 239 14.94 -6.83 -9.12
CA GLY A 239 15.61 -7.78 -8.21
C GLY A 239 15.59 -7.41 -6.74
N LYS A 240 15.10 -6.22 -6.36
CA LYS A 240 14.71 -5.92 -4.97
C LYS A 240 13.45 -6.72 -4.62
N PHE A 241 13.62 -8.02 -4.44
CA PHE A 241 12.62 -8.93 -3.91
C PHE A 241 12.37 -8.63 -2.43
N PRO A 242 11.13 -8.74 -1.94
CA PRO A 242 10.82 -8.71 -0.50
C PRO A 242 11.36 -9.90 0.31
N LEU A 243 12.10 -10.83 -0.32
CA LEU A 243 12.62 -12.05 0.34
C LEU A 243 13.92 -11.82 1.13
N LEU A 244 14.39 -10.57 1.22
CA LEU A 244 15.61 -10.19 1.95
C LEU A 244 15.36 -9.24 3.12
N GLU A 245 14.10 -8.97 3.47
CA GLU A 245 13.71 -8.27 4.71
C GLU A 245 12.60 -9.03 5.44
#